data_AF-A0A6B3NWQ7-F1
#
_entry.id   AF-A0A6B3NWQ7-F1
#
_cell.length_a   1.000
_cell.length_b   1.000
_cell.length_c   1.000
_cell.angle_alpha   90.00
_cell.angle_beta   90.00
_cell.angle_gamma   90.00
#
_symmetry.space_group_name_H-M   'P 1'
#
loop_
_entity.id
_entity.type
_entity.pdbx_description
1 polymer ?
#
loop_
_entity_poly.entity_id
_entity_poly.type
_entity_poly.pdbx_seq_one_letter_code
_entity_poly.pdbx_strand_id
1 'polypeptide(L)'
;MTVEFEESGMHFGPFEGAACFPIETSDIYKSLQANMKIVEFVLARSHGNEVAELLFVEAKSTVPRDAAPFMDEIRQKLTNALVLITAILLERHGPENKRALPADFQRIRLSSVAFKL
;
A
#
# COMPACT_ATOMS: atom_id res chain seq x y z
N MET A 1 -0.92 4.36 18.14
CA MET A 1 -1.32 2.93 18.15
C MET A 1 -0.50 2.27 17.07
N THR A 2 0.15 1.15 17.37
CA THR A 2 0.96 0.41 16.40
C THR A 2 0.14 -0.67 15.69
N VAL A 3 0.63 -1.11 14.54
CA VAL A 3 0.06 -2.17 13.71
C VAL A 3 1.13 -3.23 13.48
N GLU A 4 0.76 -4.49 13.74
CA GLU A 4 1.57 -5.70 13.55
C GLU A 4 0.69 -6.77 12.92
N PHE A 5 1.25 -7.58 12.02
CA PHE A 5 0.53 -8.66 11.35
C PHE A 5 1.50 -9.67 10.74
N GLU A 6 0.99 -10.85 10.43
CA GLU A 6 1.72 -11.91 9.74
C GLU A 6 1.23 -12.04 8.29
N GLU A 7 2.13 -11.99 7.32
CA GLU A 7 1.80 -12.23 5.91
C GLU A 7 2.83 -13.14 5.25
N SER A 8 2.37 -14.12 4.47
CA SER A 8 3.22 -15.13 3.84
C SER A 8 4.21 -15.81 4.81
N GLY A 9 3.84 -15.98 6.09
CA GLY A 9 4.71 -16.56 7.12
C GLY A 9 5.82 -15.64 7.63
N MET A 10 5.74 -14.33 7.37
CA MET A 10 6.64 -13.30 7.87
C MET A 10 5.89 -12.35 8.80
N HIS A 11 6.56 -11.90 9.86
CA HIS A 11 6.02 -10.92 10.80
C HIS A 11 6.42 -9.49 10.39
N PHE A 12 5.45 -8.59 10.30
CA PHE A 12 5.66 -7.19 9.93
C PHE A 12 5.26 -6.24 11.06
N GLY A 13 6.04 -5.18 11.25
CA GLY A 13 5.86 -4.19 12.31
C GLY A 13 6.73 -4.43 13.55
N PRO A 14 6.49 -3.70 14.65
CA PRO A 14 5.46 -2.67 14.80
C PRO A 14 5.66 -1.48 13.86
N PHE A 15 4.59 -1.11 13.16
CA PHE A 15 4.51 0.16 12.44
C PHE A 15 3.56 1.11 13.17
N GLU A 16 3.82 2.41 13.08
CA GLU A 16 2.82 3.40 13.51
C GLU A 16 1.56 3.25 12.65
N GLY A 17 0.39 3.15 13.28
CA GLY A 17 -0.88 3.01 12.57
C GLY A 17 -1.22 4.21 11.69
N ALA A 18 -0.62 5.37 11.94
CA ALA A 18 -0.70 6.53 11.06
C ALA A 18 0.07 6.34 9.74
N ALA A 19 1.10 5.50 9.74
CA ALA A 19 2.06 5.31 8.66
C ALA A 19 1.88 4.00 7.89
N CYS A 20 1.06 3.07 8.37
CA CYS A 20 0.83 1.77 7.73
C CYS A 20 -0.60 1.64 7.22
N PHE A 21 -0.75 1.33 5.93
CA PHE A 21 -2.04 1.02 5.31
C PHE A 21 -2.09 -0.44 4.84
N PRO A 22 -2.75 -1.35 5.58
CA PRO A 22 -2.98 -2.73 5.17
C PRO A 22 -4.03 -2.78 4.05
N ILE A 23 -3.61 -2.46 2.83
CA ILE A 23 -4.51 -2.23 1.70
C ILE A 23 -5.31 -3.48 1.33
N GLU A 24 -4.72 -4.67 1.40
CA GLU A 24 -5.40 -5.93 1.04
C GLU A 24 -6.62 -6.22 1.93
N THR A 25 -6.53 -5.87 3.22
CA THR A 25 -7.60 -6.12 4.19
C THR A 25 -8.51 -4.90 4.41
N SER A 26 -8.21 -3.78 3.76
CA SER A 26 -8.96 -2.51 3.90
C SER A 26 -10.36 -2.56 3.31
N ASP A 27 -11.31 -1.85 3.95
CA ASP A 27 -12.68 -1.72 3.45
C ASP A 27 -12.73 -0.95 2.11
N ILE A 28 -11.80 -0.01 1.91
CA ILE A 28 -11.65 0.71 0.65
C ILE A 28 -11.43 -0.28 -0.49
N TYR A 29 -10.45 -1.17 -0.36
CA TYR A 29 -10.17 -2.17 -1.38
C TYR A 29 -11.31 -3.18 -1.54
N LYS A 30 -11.90 -3.69 -0.45
CA LYS A 30 -13.05 -4.60 -0.49
C LYS A 30 -14.24 -4.01 -1.24
N SER A 31 -14.50 -2.71 -1.09
CA SER A 31 -15.59 -2.02 -1.80
C SER A 31 -15.34 -1.89 -3.31
N LEU A 32 -14.08 -1.90 -3.72
CA LEU A 32 -13.63 -1.75 -5.11
C LEU A 32 -13.30 -3.09 -5.78
N GLN A 33 -13.46 -4.22 -5.10
CA GLN A 33 -13.03 -5.53 -5.60
C GLN A 33 -13.71 -5.92 -6.92
N ALA A 34 -12.98 -5.71 -8.02
CA ALA A 34 -13.30 -6.15 -9.37
C ALA A 34 -12.26 -7.18 -9.87
N ASN A 35 -11.95 -8.20 -9.05
CA ASN A 35 -10.90 -9.22 -9.32
C ASN A 35 -9.48 -8.65 -9.50
N MET A 36 -9.17 -7.52 -8.85
CA MET A 36 -7.88 -6.86 -8.95
C MET A 36 -6.90 -7.41 -7.92
N LYS A 37 -5.72 -7.91 -8.32
CA LYS A 37 -4.66 -8.28 -7.35
C LYS A 37 -4.05 -7.02 -6.73
N ILE A 38 -3.73 -7.05 -5.44
CA ILE A 38 -3.16 -5.91 -4.71
C ILE A 38 -1.98 -6.37 -3.83
N VAL A 39 -1.08 -5.44 -3.49
CA VAL A 39 -0.03 -5.68 -2.49
C VAL A 39 -0.62 -5.81 -1.09
N GLU A 40 0.11 -6.41 -0.17
CA GLU A 40 -0.36 -6.60 1.21
C GLU A 40 -0.58 -5.27 1.94
N PHE A 41 0.41 -4.38 1.88
CA PHE A 41 0.35 -3.10 2.56
C PHE A 41 1.22 -2.02 1.91
N VAL A 42 0.96 -0.77 2.31
CA VAL A 42 1.73 0.40 1.92
C VAL A 42 2.22 1.11 3.17
N LEU A 43 3.48 1.53 3.19
CA LEU A 43 4.07 2.33 4.27
C LEU A 43 4.34 3.76 3.81
N ALA A 44 3.95 4.72 4.63
CA ALA A 44 4.38 6.11 4.54
C ALA A 44 5.65 6.31 5.36
N ARG A 45 6.72 6.83 4.75
CA ARG A 45 7.95 7.20 5.44
C ARG A 45 8.11 8.71 5.46
N SER A 46 8.22 9.26 6.67
CA SER A 46 8.38 10.69 6.89
C SER A 46 9.85 11.08 7.03
N HIS A 47 10.26 12.16 6.37
CA HIS A 47 11.56 12.81 6.58
C HIS A 47 11.29 14.18 7.23
N GLY A 48 11.49 14.26 8.54
CA GLY A 48 11.00 15.40 9.33
C GLY A 48 9.48 15.41 9.39
N ASN A 49 8.85 16.54 9.03
CA ASN A 49 7.40 16.72 9.13
C ASN A 49 6.63 16.35 7.85
N GLU A 50 7.33 15.91 6.81
CA GLU A 50 6.73 15.58 5.51
C GLU A 50 6.84 14.09 5.22
N VAL A 51 5.76 13.51 4.70
CA VAL A 51 5.79 12.16 4.12
C VAL A 51 6.58 12.24 2.81
N ALA A 52 7.77 11.69 2.83
CA ALA A 52 8.70 11.75 1.71
C ALA A 52 8.51 10.57 0.76
N GLU A 53 8.06 9.42 1.28
CA GLU A 53 8.01 8.19 0.48
C GLU A 53 6.80 7.32 0.79
N LEU A 54 6.33 6.61 -0.23
CA LEU A 54 5.38 5.51 -0.14
C LEU A 54 6.05 4.22 -0.60
N LEU A 55 6.12 3.22 0.29
CA LEU A 55 6.69 1.91 0.01
C LEU A 55 5.57 0.90 -0.17
N PHE A 56 5.50 0.28 -1.33
CA PHE A 56 4.52 -0.75 -1.67
C PHE A 56 5.12 -2.11 -1.40
N VAL A 57 4.49 -2.90 -0.54
CA VAL A 57 5.09 -4.15 -0.04
C VAL A 57 4.20 -5.33 -0.39
N GLU A 58 4.70 -6.15 -1.32
CA GLU A 58 4.19 -7.48 -1.57
C GLU A 58 5.04 -8.50 -0.78
N ALA A 59 4.41 -9.22 0.14
CA ALA A 59 5.10 -10.22 0.95
C ALA A 59 5.12 -11.56 0.20
N LYS A 60 6.31 -12.14 -0.01
CA LYS A 60 6.47 -13.51 -0.52
C LYS A 60 7.57 -14.22 0.28
N SER A 61 7.29 -15.42 0.77
CA SER A 61 8.28 -16.23 1.51
C SER A 61 9.34 -16.85 0.60
N THR A 62 9.02 -17.05 -0.68
CA THR A 62 9.90 -17.69 -1.66
C THR A 62 9.67 -17.13 -3.06
N VAL A 63 10.65 -17.32 -3.94
CA VAL A 63 10.55 -17.04 -5.37
C VAL A 63 10.76 -18.36 -6.13
N PRO A 64 9.82 -18.80 -6.98
CA PRO A 64 9.94 -20.06 -7.72
C PRO A 64 11.05 -19.98 -8.79
N ARG A 65 11.54 -21.14 -9.22
CA ARG A 65 12.58 -21.25 -10.26
C ARG A 65 12.10 -20.72 -11.62
N ASP A 66 10.87 -21.02 -12.00
CA ASP A 66 10.20 -20.35 -13.12
C ASP A 66 9.55 -19.06 -12.60
N ALA A 67 10.34 -17.98 -12.64
CA ALA A 67 9.95 -16.72 -12.03
C ALA A 67 9.04 -15.88 -12.92
N ALA A 68 8.85 -16.20 -14.21
CA ALA A 68 8.17 -15.27 -15.12
C ALA A 68 6.69 -15.04 -14.76
N PRO A 69 5.85 -16.09 -14.56
CA PRO A 69 4.45 -15.90 -14.16
C PRO A 69 4.32 -15.27 -12.76
N PHE A 70 5.27 -15.59 -11.88
CA PHE A 70 5.34 -15.05 -10.52
C PHE A 70 5.67 -13.55 -10.52
N MET A 71 6.64 -13.12 -11.34
CA MET A 71 7.00 -11.72 -11.50
C MET A 71 5.90 -10.92 -12.19
N ASP A 72 5.16 -11.55 -13.13
CA ASP A 72 3.98 -10.94 -13.74
C ASP A 72 2.90 -10.62 -12.70
N GLU A 73 2.67 -11.52 -11.75
CA GLU A 73 1.77 -11.28 -10.62
C GLU A 73 2.25 -10.13 -9.72
N ILE A 74 3.53 -10.13 -9.34
CA ILE A 74 4.12 -9.06 -8.51
C ILE A 74 3.97 -7.71 -9.22
N ARG A 75 4.31 -7.65 -10.51
CA ARG A 75 4.13 -6.43 -11.33
C ARG A 75 2.67 -5.98 -11.32
N GLN A 76 1.72 -6.90 -11.47
CA GLN A 76 0.30 -6.56 -11.46
C GLN A 76 -0.13 -6.00 -10.10
N LYS A 77 0.23 -6.65 -8.99
CA LYS A 77 -0.07 -6.19 -7.63
C LYS A 77 0.50 -4.79 -7.36
N LEU A 78 1.77 -4.57 -7.68
CA LEU A 78 2.46 -3.28 -7.52
C LEU A 78 1.80 -2.18 -8.36
N THR A 79 1.52 -2.46 -9.64
CA THR A 79 0.87 -1.50 -10.54
C THR A 79 -0.51 -1.12 -10.05
N ASN A 80 -1.32 -2.10 -9.67
CA ASN A 80 -2.67 -1.87 -9.18
C ASN A 80 -2.68 -1.05 -7.89
N ALA A 81 -1.77 -1.34 -6.96
CA ALA A 81 -1.65 -0.61 -5.71
C ALA A 81 -1.23 0.84 -5.93
N LEU A 82 -0.24 1.08 -6.80
CA LEU A 82 0.17 2.43 -7.17
C LEU A 82 -0.99 3.25 -7.76
N VAL A 83 -1.71 2.65 -8.71
CA VAL A 83 -2.85 3.31 -9.36
C VAL A 83 -3.96 3.60 -8.34
N LEU A 84 -4.32 2.62 -7.52
CA LEU A 84 -5.38 2.75 -6.53
C LEU A 84 -5.05 3.83 -5.49
N ILE A 85 -3.86 3.78 -4.88
CA ILE A 85 -3.43 4.78 -3.90
C ILE A 85 -3.40 6.17 -4.51
N THR A 86 -2.85 6.31 -5.72
CA THR A 86 -2.83 7.59 -6.43
C THR A 86 -4.24 8.12 -6.69
N ALA A 87 -5.16 7.25 -7.13
CA ALA A 87 -6.54 7.60 -7.38
C ALA A 87 -7.27 8.05 -6.09
N ILE A 88 -7.05 7.38 -4.96
CA ILE A 88 -7.62 7.77 -3.67
C ILE A 88 -7.05 9.12 -3.20
N LEU A 89 -5.73 9.33 -3.31
CA LEU A 89 -5.10 10.60 -2.91
C LEU A 89 -5.58 11.80 -3.75
N LEU A 90 -5.92 11.54 -5.03
CA LEU A 90 -6.56 12.48 -5.96
C LEU A 90 -8.09 12.54 -5.81
N GLU A 91 -8.67 11.86 -4.82
CA GLU A 91 -10.11 11.85 -4.51
C GLU A 91 -10.98 11.35 -5.68
N ARG A 92 -10.41 10.53 -6.58
CA ARG A 92 -11.11 9.93 -7.73
C ARG A 92 -12.07 8.80 -7.34
N HIS A 93 -11.91 8.26 -6.14
CA HIS A 93 -12.84 7.33 -5.51
C HIS A 93 -13.62 7.98 -4.36
N GLY A 94 -13.83 9.30 -4.42
CA GLY A 94 -14.56 10.05 -3.39
C GLY A 94 -13.68 10.51 -2.22
N PRO A 95 -13.98 11.68 -1.63
CA PRO A 95 -13.21 12.26 -0.54
C PRO A 95 -13.26 11.43 0.76
N GLU A 96 -14.32 10.63 0.94
CA GLU A 96 -14.49 9.72 2.08
C GLU A 96 -13.40 8.65 2.13
N ASN A 97 -13.00 8.10 0.99
CA ASN A 97 -11.96 7.08 0.93
C ASN A 97 -10.59 7.66 1.26
N LYS A 98 -10.32 8.91 0.88
CA LYS A 98 -9.09 9.61 1.32
C LYS A 98 -9.08 9.83 2.83
N ARG A 99 -10.20 10.21 3.43
CA ARG A 99 -10.33 10.41 4.89
C ARG A 99 -10.23 9.10 5.68
N ALA A 100 -10.54 7.97 5.05
CA ALA A 100 -10.40 6.64 5.63
C ALA A 100 -8.95 6.10 5.57
N LEU A 101 -8.04 6.73 4.80
CA LEU A 101 -6.63 6.37 4.83
C LEU A 101 -5.98 6.71 6.18
N PRO A 102 -4.86 6.06 6.54
CA PRO A 102 -4.08 6.43 7.70
C PRO A 102 -3.63 7.91 7.68
N ALA A 103 -3.42 8.49 8.86
CA ALA A 103 -3.23 9.94 9.01
C ALA A 103 -2.06 10.52 8.19
N ASP A 104 -0.96 9.78 8.04
CA ASP A 104 0.19 10.25 7.25
C ASP A 104 -0.15 10.29 5.75
N PHE A 105 -0.94 9.34 5.26
CA PHE A 105 -1.36 9.30 3.86
C PHE A 105 -2.24 10.50 3.49
N GLN A 106 -3.07 10.97 4.42
CA GLN A 106 -3.91 12.14 4.23
C GLN A 106 -3.10 13.44 4.03
N ARG A 107 -1.84 13.45 4.48
CA ARG A 107 -0.93 14.61 4.43
C ARG A 107 0.04 14.59 3.25
N ILE A 108 -0.05 13.56 2.40
CA ILE A 108 0.89 13.38 1.27
C ILE A 108 0.75 14.53 0.26
N ARG A 109 1.91 15.03 -0.18
CA ARG A 109 2.02 15.93 -1.33
C ARG A 109 2.49 15.13 -2.53
N LEU A 110 1.59 14.88 -3.48
CA LEU A 110 1.91 14.11 -4.69
C LEU A 110 3.01 14.76 -5.55
N SER A 111 3.24 16.07 -5.41
CA SER A 111 4.29 16.79 -6.14
C SER A 111 5.70 16.52 -5.63
N SER A 112 5.87 15.91 -4.44
CA SER A 112 7.18 15.71 -3.80
C SER A 112 7.39 14.32 -3.22
N VAL A 113 6.33 13.50 -3.10
CA VAL A 113 6.45 12.13 -2.59
C VAL A 113 7.10 11.20 -3.61
N ALA A 114 8.00 10.32 -3.15
CA ALA A 114 8.57 9.26 -3.96
C ALA A 114 7.78 7.96 -3.79
N PHE A 115 7.50 7.27 -4.89
CA PHE A 115 6.92 5.94 -4.89
C PHE A 115 8.04 4.89 -4.98
N LYS A 116 8.04 3.91 -4.08
CA LYS A 116 9.00 2.80 -4.03
C LYS A 116 8.23 1.49 -4.23
N LEU A 117 8.47 0.83 -5.36
CA LEU A 117 7.87 -0.44 -5.77
C LEU A 117 8.92 -1.55 -5.79
#